data_AF-A0A931FSM8-F1
#
_entry.id   AF-A0A931FSM8-F1
#
_cell.length_a   1.000
_cell.length_b   1.000
_cell.length_c   1.000
_cell.angle_alpha   90.00
_cell.angle_beta   90.00
_cell.angle_gamma   90.00
#
_symmetry.space_group_name_H-M   'P 1'
#
loop_
_entity.id
_entity.type
_entity.pdbx_description
1 polymer ?
#
loop_
_entity_poly.entity_id
_entity_poly.type
_entity_poly.pdbx_seq_one_letter_code
_entity_poly.pdbx_strand_id
1 'polypeptide(L)'
;MPNSKFIVTLANGEQVDLTQATILKSNNLYPFGQHNYAIYETPEGVFVKGLNKGEREIMLTHFELIDEATARSYSHPYLREDE
;
A
#
# COMPACT_ATOMS: atom_id res chain seq x y z
N MET A 1 -7.29 -14.36 -19.67
CA MET A 1 -7.20 -14.26 -18.20
C MET A 1 -8.09 -13.10 -17.80
N PRO A 2 -8.95 -13.20 -16.77
CA PRO A 2 -9.68 -12.01 -16.35
C PRO A 2 -8.65 -11.03 -15.79
N ASN A 3 -8.57 -9.84 -16.38
CA ASN A 3 -7.80 -8.73 -15.84
C ASN A 3 -8.51 -8.29 -14.55
N SER A 4 -8.22 -8.97 -13.44
CA SER A 4 -8.74 -8.59 -12.12
C SER A 4 -8.24 -7.19 -11.82
N LYS A 5 -9.15 -6.22 -11.86
CA LYS A 5 -8.82 -4.85 -11.52
C LYS A 5 -8.49 -4.77 -10.04
N PHE A 6 -7.35 -4.18 -9.69
CA PHE A 6 -6.98 -3.90 -8.32
C PHE A 6 -7.35 -2.45 -7.99
N ILE A 7 -8.61 -2.24 -7.62
CA ILE A 7 -9.13 -0.93 -7.24
C ILE A 7 -9.12 -0.82 -5.72
N VAL A 8 -8.53 0.25 -5.19
CA VAL A 8 -8.50 0.53 -3.76
C VAL A 8 -9.32 1.79 -3.45
N THR A 9 -9.94 1.80 -2.27
CA THR A 9 -10.67 2.98 -1.77
C THR A 9 -9.79 3.70 -0.77
N LEU A 10 -9.55 4.98 -1.02
CA LEU A 10 -8.80 5.89 -0.16
C LEU A 10 -9.63 6.29 1.07
N ALA A 11 -8.97 6.84 2.09
CA ALA A 11 -9.63 7.31 3.31
C ALA A 11 -10.72 8.37 3.07
N ASN A 12 -10.60 9.16 2.00
CA ASN A 12 -11.58 10.18 1.59
C ASN A 12 -12.72 9.61 0.73
N GLY A 13 -12.75 8.30 0.48
CA GLY A 13 -13.77 7.63 -0.35
C GLY A 13 -13.47 7.62 -1.85
N GLU A 14 -12.41 8.28 -2.31
CA GLU A 14 -11.97 8.21 -3.70
C GLU A 14 -11.41 6.82 -4.02
N GLN A 15 -11.53 6.42 -5.29
CA GLN A 15 -11.01 5.14 -5.76
C GLN A 15 -9.78 5.37 -6.65
N VAL A 16 -8.75 4.56 -6.44
CA VAL A 16 -7.55 4.54 -7.28
C VAL A 16 -7.38 3.16 -7.88
N ASP A 17 -7.14 3.13 -9.19
CA ASP A 17 -6.83 1.91 -9.92
C ASP A 17 -5.32 1.62 -9.81
N LEU A 18 -4.97 0.55 -9.09
CA LEU A 18 -3.61 0.07 -8.90
C LEU A 18 -3.30 -1.15 -9.79
N THR A 19 -4.16 -1.49 -10.75
CA THR A 19 -4.00 -2.68 -11.62
C THR A 19 -2.69 -2.67 -12.41
N GLN A 20 -2.19 -1.49 -12.77
CA GLN A 20 -0.94 -1.30 -13.51
C GLN A 20 0.09 -0.50 -12.69
N ALA A 21 -0.11 -0.41 -11.37
CA ALA A 21 0.81 0.34 -10.52
C ALA A 21 2.12 -0.41 -10.30
N THR A 22 3.21 0.34 -10.30
CA THR A 22 4.53 -0.14 -9.92
C THR A 22 4.66 -0.11 -8.40
N ILE A 23 5.10 -1.21 -7.79
CA ILE A 23 5.42 -1.24 -6.36
C ILE A 23 6.82 -0.66 -6.18
N LEU A 24 6.92 0.48 -5.49
CA LEU A 24 8.19 1.14 -5.20
C LEU A 24 8.89 0.53 -3.98
N LYS A 25 8.12 0.24 -2.93
CA LYS A 25 8.57 -0.37 -1.67
C LYS A 25 7.44 -1.17 -1.06
N SER A 26 7.73 -2.29 -0.41
CA SER A 26 6.74 -3.04 0.36
C SER A 26 7.38 -3.95 1.39
N ASN A 27 6.57 -4.43 2.33
CA ASN A 27 6.93 -5.52 3.24
C ASN A 27 6.02 -6.73 3.03
N ASN A 28 6.17 -7.40 1.89
CA ASN A 28 5.33 -8.54 1.51
C ASN A 28 5.77 -9.89 2.13
N LEU A 29 6.91 -9.92 2.83
CA LEU A 29 7.39 -11.12 3.53
C LEU A 29 6.44 -11.54 4.65
N TYR A 30 5.79 -10.56 5.29
CA TYR A 30 4.84 -10.79 6.36
C TYR A 30 3.56 -10.00 6.07
N PRO A 31 2.55 -10.65 5.48
CA PRO A 31 1.40 -9.96 4.91
C PRO A 31 0.42 -9.42 5.95
N PHE A 32 0.55 -9.78 7.23
CA PHE A 32 -0.46 -9.46 8.25
C PHE A 32 0.16 -8.76 9.46
N GLY A 33 -0.53 -7.75 9.99
CA GLY A 33 -0.08 -6.94 11.12
C GLY A 33 0.50 -5.58 10.71
N GLN A 34 0.68 -4.70 11.70
CA GLN A 34 0.98 -3.26 11.47
C GLN A 34 2.27 -2.98 10.71
N HIS A 35 3.19 -3.94 10.64
CA HIS A 35 4.44 -3.83 9.90
C HIS A 35 4.29 -4.00 8.39
N ASN A 36 3.12 -4.45 7.91
CA ASN A 36 2.88 -4.60 6.48
C ASN A 36 2.47 -3.26 5.85
N TYR A 37 3.15 -2.92 4.76
CA TYR A 37 2.91 -1.74 3.96
C TYR A 37 3.29 -1.99 2.50
N ALA A 38 2.76 -1.16 1.60
CA ALA A 38 3.20 -1.06 0.23
C ALA A 38 3.07 0.37 -0.28
N ILE A 39 4.02 0.78 -1.12
CA ILE A 39 4.05 2.07 -1.81
C ILE A 39 3.90 1.79 -3.30
N TYR A 40 2.87 2.37 -3.91
CA TYR A 40 2.52 2.20 -5.31
C TYR A 40 2.69 3.51 -6.07
N GLU A 41 3.13 3.41 -7.33
CA GLU A 41 3.13 4.48 -8.32
C GLU A 41 2.26 4.05 -9.50
N THR A 42 1.19 4.78 -9.79
CA THR A 42 0.33 4.49 -10.95
C THR A 42 0.97 5.00 -12.24
N PRO A 43 0.58 4.49 -13.43
CA PRO A 43 1.05 5.01 -14.71
C PRO A 43 0.80 6.51 -14.92
N GLU A 44 -0.20 7.07 -14.25
CA GLU A 44 -0.55 8.50 -14.29
C GLU A 44 0.32 9.35 -13.36
N GLY A 45 1.27 8.75 -12.63
CA GLY A 45 2.15 9.45 -11.69
C GLY A 45 1.49 9.74 -10.33
N VAL A 46 0.48 8.95 -9.95
CA VAL A 46 -0.16 9.04 -8.63
C VAL A 46 0.54 8.09 -7.66
N PHE A 47 0.84 8.58 -6.45
CA PHE A 47 1.50 7.76 -5.43
C PHE A 47 0.51 7.39 -4.32
N VAL A 48 0.40 6.10 -4.04
CA VAL A 48 -0.50 5.56 -3.02
C VAL A 48 0.30 4.77 -2.00
N LYS A 49 0.04 5.03 -0.73
CA LYS A 49 0.54 4.24 0.39
C LYS A 49 -0.56 3.35 0.92
N GLY A 50 -0.35 2.05 0.85
CA GLY A 50 -1.14 1.03 1.51
C GLY A 50 -0.51 0.63 2.84
N LEU A 51 -1.32 0.53 3.89
CA LEU A 51 -0.91 0.14 5.24
C LEU A 51 -1.85 -0.93 5.78
N ASN A 52 -1.30 -1.80 6.61
CA ASN A 52 -2.09 -2.62 7.52
C ASN A 52 -2.21 -1.92 8.88
N LYS A 53 -3.42 -1.74 9.40
CA LYS A 53 -3.66 -1.15 10.73
C LYS A 53 -3.61 -2.14 11.91
N GLY A 54 -3.14 -3.36 11.68
CA GLY A 54 -3.02 -4.42 12.70
C GLY A 54 -3.96 -5.60 12.48
N GLU A 55 -4.60 -5.68 11.32
CA GLU A 55 -5.46 -6.79 10.95
C GLU A 55 -4.63 -8.03 10.67
N ARG A 56 -5.14 -9.17 11.16
CA ARG A 56 -4.48 -10.48 11.06
C ARG A 56 -4.83 -11.25 9.79
N GLU A 57 -5.87 -10.81 9.07
CA GLU A 57 -6.44 -11.56 7.94
C GLU A 57 -6.43 -10.76 6.63
N ILE A 58 -6.25 -9.44 6.70
CA ILE A 58 -6.27 -8.55 5.54
C ILE A 58 -4.88 -7.95 5.37
N MET A 59 -4.35 -7.98 4.15
CA MET A 59 -2.99 -7.53 3.89
C MET A 59 -2.77 -6.04 4.12
N LEU A 60 -3.57 -5.21 3.46
CA LEU A 60 -3.54 -3.75 3.57
C LEU A 60 -4.98 -3.29 3.75
N THR A 61 -5.21 -2.50 4.79
CA THR A 61 -6.55 -2.11 5.23
C THR A 61 -6.79 -0.61 5.08
N HIS A 62 -5.75 0.15 4.79
CA HIS A 62 -5.81 1.59 4.65
C HIS A 62 -4.98 2.06 3.47
N PHE A 63 -5.56 2.93 2.66
CA PHE A 63 -4.90 3.53 1.51
C PHE A 63 -5.02 5.05 1.59
N GLU A 64 -3.91 5.72 1.35
CA GLU A 64 -3.85 7.18 1.30
C GLU A 64 -2.94 7.65 0.18
N LEU A 65 -3.26 8.83 -0.38
CA LEU A 65 -2.39 9.51 -1.32
C LEU A 65 -1.20 10.11 -0.57
N ILE A 66 -0.03 10.02 -1.19
CA ILE A 66 1.18 10.66 -0.72
C ILE A 66 1.84 11.40 -1.88
N ASP A 67 2.72 12.36 -1.59
CA ASP A 67 3.54 12.96 -2.63
C ASP A 67 4.71 12.05 -3.05
N GLU A 68 5.32 12.37 -4.19
CA GLU A 68 6.45 11.62 -4.75
C GLU A 68 7.64 11.55 -3.79
N ALA A 69 7.98 12.68 -3.15
CA ALA A 69 9.13 12.77 -2.25
C ALA A 69 8.97 11.79 -1.08
N THR A 70 7.79 11.81 -0.45
CA THR A 70 7.39 10.92 0.63
C THR A 70 7.38 9.46 0.16
N ALA A 71 6.90 9.17 -1.05
CA ALA A 71 6.87 7.82 -1.59
C ALA A 71 8.27 7.22 -1.75
N ARG A 72 9.19 7.99 -2.33
CA ARG A 72 10.57 7.55 -2.59
C ARG A 72 11.39 7.46 -1.30
N SER A 73 11.18 8.38 -0.35
CA SER A 73 11.88 8.38 0.93
C SER A 73 11.16 7.63 2.04
N TYR A 74 10.05 6.93 1.75
CA TYR A 74 9.23 6.30 2.78
C TYR A 74 10.05 5.31 3.61
N SER A 75 9.90 5.43 4.93
CA SER A 75 10.41 4.51 5.95
C SER A 75 9.26 4.16 6.88
N HIS A 76 8.93 2.88 6.95
CA HIS A 76 7.80 2.42 7.72
C HIS A 76 8.16 2.35 9.22
N PRO A 77 7.35 2.93 10.13
CA PRO A 77 7.73 3.07 11.54
C PRO A 77 7.61 1.75 12.32
N TYR A 78 6.83 0.79 11.83
CA TYR A 78 6.63 -0.49 12.50
C TYR A 78 7.59 -1.53 11.95
N LEU A 79 8.30 -2.19 12.85
CA LEU A 79 9.08 -3.38 12.55
C LEU A 79 8.26 -4.60 12.98
N ARG A 80 8.57 -5.76 12.40
CA ARG A 80 8.04 -7.00 12.93
C ARG A 80 8.63 -7.20 14.32
N GLU A 81 7.78 -7.22 15.33
CA GLU A 81 8.12 -7.74 16.65
C GLU A 81 8.09 -9.26 16.52
N ASP A 82 9.20 -9.83 16.06
CA ASP A 82 9.46 -11.25 16.21
C ASP A 82 9.73 -11.51 17.71
N GLU A 83 8.84 -12.26 18.37
CA GLU A 83 9.16 -12.95 19.63
C GLU A 83 10.16 -14.08 19.38
#